data_AF-A0A9X3EE90-F1
#
_entry.id   AF-A0A9X3EE90-F1
#
_cell.length_a   1.000
_cell.length_b   1.000
_cell.length_c   1.000
_cell.angle_alpha   90.00
_cell.angle_beta   90.00
_cell.angle_gamma   90.00
#
_symmetry.space_group_name_H-M   'P 1'
#
loop_
_entity.id
_entity.type
_entity.pdbx_description
1 polymer ?
#
loop_
_entity_poly.entity_id
_entity_poly.type
_entity_poly.pdbx_seq_one_letter_code
_entity_poly.pdbx_strand_id
1 'polypeptide(L)'
;MSIAPKQNIQAISSISDEKTSPTLNKKGKGTDDVIKERISSEIIISLCGAVGSLTEEFRSSLKSSLTAAGYKTVHIKISDLLPQEKDKTNEADRITSLQNKGNHLREKHGSDYLAKLAIKRISTERSRIIREEKEDIINDAEQNKTKCRIAYIIDQLKHPSEVFLFRLVYPQNFYLLTIIRTEKERRIHLEEKRIQSEKIDDIIRRDRKEKDKTGQQVEKTAVLADYFIRNQHDHARNINKEIDRFVKLIHGAEGMSPRRDEKAMMTAYFASLQSACLSRQVGAAITDEDGRVLSTGRNDVPEYPAVSA
;
A
#
# COMPACT_ATOMS: atom_id res chain seq x y z
N MET A 1 -2.16 12.31 6.36
CA MET A 1 -2.23 10.85 6.07
C MET A 1 -3.67 10.55 5.63
N SER A 2 -4.07 9.62 4.76
CA SER A 2 -5.52 9.41 4.54
C SER A 2 -5.80 8.08 3.85
N ILE A 3 -6.45 7.15 4.56
CA ILE A 3 -7.07 5.98 3.94
C ILE A 3 -8.36 6.48 3.32
N ALA A 4 -8.46 6.48 2.00
CA ALA A 4 -9.75 6.68 1.34
C ALA A 4 -10.71 5.57 1.82
N PRO A 5 -11.88 5.90 2.41
CA PRO A 5 -12.83 4.88 2.81
C PRO A 5 -13.29 4.14 1.55
N LYS A 6 -12.96 2.84 1.48
CA LYS A 6 -13.64 1.95 0.53
C LYS A 6 -15.08 1.85 1.06
N GLN A 7 -16.00 2.46 0.32
CA GLN A 7 -17.37 2.69 0.73
C GLN A 7 -17.99 1.44 1.37
N ASN A 8 -18.46 1.60 2.61
CA ASN A 8 -19.62 0.87 3.09
C ASN A 8 -20.61 1.92 3.63
N ILE A 9 -21.25 2.65 2.71
CA ILE A 9 -22.39 3.49 3.03
C ILE A 9 -23.61 2.57 3.03
N GLN A 10 -23.95 2.02 4.19
CA GLN A 10 -25.33 1.62 4.46
C GLN A 10 -25.98 2.72 5.29
N ALA A 11 -26.51 3.73 4.60
CA ALA A 11 -27.58 4.53 5.15
C ALA A 11 -28.87 3.72 5.01
N ILE A 12 -29.17 2.87 5.99
CA ILE A 12 -30.53 2.34 6.15
C ILE A 12 -31.17 3.21 7.21
N SER A 13 -31.86 4.26 6.75
CA SER A 13 -32.82 4.98 7.57
C SER A 13 -33.92 4.01 7.98
N SER A 14 -34.07 3.86 9.29
CA SER A 14 -35.15 3.16 9.97
C SER A 14 -36.53 3.61 9.45
N ILE A 15 -37.29 2.66 8.89
CA ILE A 15 -38.75 2.72 8.87
C ILE A 15 -39.24 1.61 9.80
N SER A 16 -39.98 2.04 10.81
CA SER A 16 -40.60 1.25 11.86
C SER A 16 -41.82 0.47 11.37
N ASP A 17 -42.01 -0.68 12.01
CA ASP A 17 -43.24 -1.44 12.25
C ASP A 17 -43.96 -2.14 11.08
N GLU A 18 -43.94 -3.47 11.10
CA GLU A 18 -45.17 -4.23 11.39
C GLU A 18 -44.89 -5.65 11.90
N LYS A 19 -45.64 -6.04 12.93
CA LYS A 19 -45.62 -7.35 13.59
C LYS A 19 -46.27 -8.40 12.72
N THR A 20 -45.59 -9.51 12.48
CA THR A 20 -46.22 -10.85 12.40
C THR A 20 -45.16 -11.93 12.63
N SER A 21 -45.29 -12.67 13.74
CA SER A 21 -44.69 -14.01 13.86
C SER A 21 -45.51 -15.00 13.02
N PRO A 22 -44.90 -16.01 12.40
CA PRO A 22 -44.96 -17.32 13.06
C PRO A 22 -43.75 -18.25 12.84
N THR A 23 -43.64 -19.18 13.80
CA THR A 23 -43.18 -20.58 13.70
C THR A 23 -41.69 -20.92 13.50
N LEU A 24 -41.20 -21.70 14.48
CA LEU A 24 -39.98 -22.49 14.48
C LEU A 24 -39.87 -23.44 13.28
N ASN A 25 -38.75 -23.40 12.52
CA ASN A 25 -38.11 -24.61 12.00
C ASN A 25 -36.72 -24.37 11.37
N LYS A 26 -35.78 -25.29 11.67
CA LYS A 26 -34.40 -25.45 11.15
C LYS A 26 -33.45 -24.25 11.30
N LYS A 27 -32.45 -24.38 12.20
CA LYS A 27 -31.26 -23.51 12.22
C LYS A 27 -30.45 -23.69 10.92
N GLY A 28 -30.89 -23.08 9.83
CA GLY A 28 -30.04 -22.73 8.71
C GLY A 28 -29.08 -21.62 9.14
N LYS A 29 -27.83 -21.65 8.69
CA LYS A 29 -26.91 -20.51 8.85
C LYS A 29 -27.61 -19.25 8.34
N GLY A 30 -27.60 -18.19 9.14
CA GLY A 30 -28.14 -16.90 8.70
C GLY A 30 -27.40 -16.44 7.44
N THR A 31 -28.07 -15.69 6.58
CA THR A 31 -27.48 -15.13 5.35
C THR A 31 -26.18 -14.38 5.65
N ASP A 32 -26.12 -13.71 6.80
CA ASP A 32 -24.94 -12.98 7.29
C ASP A 32 -23.73 -13.88 7.57
N ASP A 33 -23.95 -15.09 8.10
CA ASP A 33 -22.88 -16.04 8.39
C ASP A 33 -22.30 -16.63 7.10
N VAL A 34 -23.16 -16.91 6.11
CA VAL A 34 -22.74 -17.35 4.78
C VAL A 34 -21.94 -16.26 4.05
N ILE A 35 -22.30 -14.99 4.25
CA ILE A 35 -21.56 -13.85 3.69
C ILE A 35 -20.21 -13.68 4.39
N LYS A 36 -20.14 -13.79 5.73
CA LYS A 36 -18.89 -13.72 6.50
C LYS A 36 -17.91 -14.81 6.10
N GLU A 37 -18.38 -16.02 5.81
CA GLU A 37 -17.57 -17.13 5.29
C GLU A 37 -17.04 -16.89 3.86
N ARG A 38 -17.62 -15.93 3.12
CA ARG A 38 -17.15 -15.51 1.79
C ARG A 38 -16.12 -14.39 1.82
N ILE A 39 -15.97 -13.68 2.93
CA ILE A 39 -14.92 -12.66 3.08
C ILE A 39 -13.56 -13.35 3.03
N SER A 40 -12.69 -12.86 2.15
CA SER A 40 -11.33 -13.39 2.03
C SER A 40 -10.55 -13.06 3.30
N SER A 41 -9.97 -14.09 3.92
CA SER A 41 -9.09 -13.99 5.09
C SER A 41 -7.69 -13.45 4.75
N GLU A 42 -7.50 -12.93 3.54
CA GLU A 42 -6.21 -12.48 3.04
C GLU A 42 -6.15 -10.96 2.93
N ILE A 43 -5.06 -10.37 3.41
CA ILE A 43 -4.73 -8.97 3.18
C ILE A 43 -3.39 -8.88 2.44
N ILE A 44 -3.32 -7.98 1.46
CA ILE A 44 -2.13 -7.72 0.68
C ILE A 44 -1.68 -6.30 1.01
N ILE A 45 -0.48 -6.20 1.54
CA ILE A 45 0.10 -4.95 2.01
C ILE A 45 1.41 -4.74 1.27
N SER A 46 1.51 -3.68 0.48
CA SER A 46 2.77 -3.34 -0.19
C SER A 46 3.40 -2.09 0.42
N LEU A 47 4.73 -2.10 0.49
CA LEU A 47 5.51 -0.93 0.85
C LEU A 47 6.00 -0.19 -0.40
N CYS A 48 5.99 1.13 -0.32
CA CYS A 48 6.65 2.03 -1.24
C CYS A 48 7.49 3.02 -0.45
N GLY A 49 8.81 2.93 -0.57
CA GLY A 49 9.73 3.88 0.04
C GLY A 49 10.79 4.29 -0.97
N ALA A 50 11.27 5.52 -0.90
CA ALA A 50 12.44 5.89 -1.68
C ALA A 50 13.67 5.12 -1.19
N VAL A 51 14.67 4.93 -2.04
CA VAL A 51 15.95 4.34 -1.65
C VAL A 51 16.53 5.09 -0.45
N GLY A 52 16.96 4.34 0.57
CA GLY A 52 17.44 4.88 1.84
C GLY A 52 16.37 5.08 2.93
N SER A 53 15.10 4.69 2.72
CA SER A 53 14.00 4.97 3.67
C SER A 53 13.82 3.96 4.83
N LEU A 54 14.83 3.13 5.13
CA LEU A 54 14.81 2.17 6.27
C LEU A 54 13.55 1.27 6.32
N THR A 55 13.20 0.67 5.20
CA THR A 55 11.97 -0.14 5.09
C THR A 55 12.02 -1.47 5.85
N GLU A 56 13.21 -1.92 6.24
CA GLU A 56 13.41 -3.17 6.97
C GLU A 56 12.83 -3.10 8.40
N GLU A 57 13.07 -2.00 9.12
CA GLU A 57 12.51 -1.76 10.47
C GLU A 57 10.99 -1.70 10.41
N PHE A 58 10.48 -0.99 9.40
CA PHE A 58 9.05 -0.86 9.15
C PHE A 58 8.40 -2.23 8.91
N ARG A 59 8.99 -3.05 8.03
CA ARG A 59 8.49 -4.39 7.75
C ARG A 59 8.46 -5.26 9.00
N SER A 60 9.52 -5.21 9.82
CA SER A 60 9.59 -5.99 11.06
C SER A 60 8.46 -5.60 12.03
N SER A 61 8.24 -4.29 12.20
CA SER A 61 7.15 -3.79 13.04
C SER A 61 5.76 -4.16 12.49
N LEU A 62 5.55 -4.02 11.17
CA LEU A 62 4.31 -4.40 10.50
C LEU A 62 4.03 -5.90 10.68
N LYS A 63 5.06 -6.73 10.53
CA LYS A 63 4.97 -8.18 10.76
C LYS A 63 4.51 -8.48 12.18
N SER A 64 5.14 -7.87 13.18
CA SER A 64 4.79 -8.04 14.59
C SER A 64 3.34 -7.63 14.88
N SER A 65 2.91 -6.48 14.38
CA SER A 65 1.54 -5.97 14.59
C SER A 65 0.48 -6.86 13.92
N LEU A 66 0.74 -7.34 12.70
CA LEU A 66 -0.15 -8.27 12.00
C LEU A 66 -0.21 -9.64 12.69
N THR A 67 0.91 -10.17 13.18
CA THR A 67 0.92 -11.40 13.97
C THR A 67 0.12 -11.25 15.26
N ALA A 68 0.24 -10.10 15.95
CA ALA A 68 -0.59 -9.80 17.12
C ALA A 68 -2.09 -9.71 16.79
N ALA A 69 -2.43 -9.28 15.57
CA ALA A 69 -3.80 -9.29 15.04
C ALA A 69 -4.27 -10.67 14.52
N GLY A 70 -3.46 -11.72 14.68
CA GLY A 70 -3.81 -13.10 14.34
C GLY A 70 -3.50 -13.51 12.89
N TYR A 71 -2.62 -12.79 12.18
CA TYR A 71 -2.21 -13.14 10.82
C TYR A 71 -0.96 -14.02 10.76
N LYS A 72 -0.98 -15.02 9.89
CA LYS A 72 0.23 -15.63 9.32
C LYS A 72 0.79 -14.66 8.27
N THR A 73 1.99 -14.16 8.49
CA THR A 73 2.62 -13.18 7.61
C THR A 73 3.53 -13.85 6.59
N VAL A 74 3.41 -13.49 5.32
CA VAL A 74 4.29 -13.94 4.23
C VAL A 74 4.99 -12.72 3.63
N HIS A 75 6.32 -12.69 3.67
CA HIS A 75 7.11 -11.62 3.08
C HIS A 75 7.54 -11.98 1.65
N ILE A 76 7.30 -11.08 0.71
CA ILE A 76 7.67 -11.21 -0.69
C ILE A 76 8.49 -9.99 -1.08
N LYS A 77 9.78 -10.18 -1.28
CA LYS A 77 10.68 -9.15 -1.76
C LYS A 77 10.86 -9.26 -3.28
N ILE A 78 10.45 -8.22 -4.02
CA ILE A 78 10.47 -8.21 -5.48
C ILE A 78 11.89 -8.40 -6.03
N SER A 79 12.90 -7.81 -5.36
CA SER A 79 14.29 -7.98 -5.79
C SER A 79 14.75 -9.44 -5.77
N ASP A 80 14.18 -10.27 -4.89
CA ASP A 80 14.57 -11.68 -4.74
C ASP A 80 13.94 -12.55 -5.82
N LEU A 81 12.89 -12.05 -6.49
CA LEU A 81 12.28 -12.65 -7.67
C LEU A 81 13.08 -12.35 -8.95
N LEU A 82 14.07 -11.45 -8.88
CA LEU A 82 14.95 -11.11 -9.99
C LEU A 82 16.15 -12.06 -10.02
N PRO A 83 16.70 -12.37 -11.22
CA PRO A 83 17.93 -13.15 -11.33
C PRO A 83 19.09 -12.47 -10.60
N GLN A 84 19.64 -13.13 -9.58
CA GLN A 84 20.78 -12.63 -8.82
C GLN A 84 22.08 -12.81 -9.61
N GLU A 85 22.92 -11.78 -9.64
CA GLU A 85 24.32 -11.91 -10.09
C GLU A 85 25.19 -12.21 -8.86
N LYS A 86 26.09 -13.19 -8.98
CA LYS A 86 26.92 -13.66 -7.86
C LYS A 86 28.07 -12.70 -7.48
N ASP A 87 28.35 -11.68 -8.29
CA ASP A 87 29.63 -10.97 -8.24
C ASP A 87 29.54 -9.44 -8.07
N LYS A 88 28.77 -8.94 -7.09
CA LYS A 88 28.82 -7.51 -6.75
C LYS A 88 29.21 -7.29 -5.30
N THR A 89 30.43 -6.81 -5.10
CA THR A 89 31.04 -6.50 -3.79
C THR A 89 30.59 -5.14 -3.23
N ASN A 90 30.08 -4.22 -4.06
CA ASN A 90 29.65 -2.88 -3.64
C ASN A 90 28.12 -2.72 -3.65
N GLU A 91 27.56 -2.17 -2.57
CA GLU A 91 26.12 -1.91 -2.41
C GLU A 91 25.56 -0.97 -3.49
N ALA A 92 26.34 0.04 -3.90
CA ALA A 92 25.93 0.99 -4.94
C ALA A 92 25.69 0.30 -6.29
N ASP A 93 26.61 -0.60 -6.66
CA ASP A 93 26.57 -1.32 -7.93
C ASP A 93 25.51 -2.42 -7.89
N ARG A 94 25.23 -2.99 -6.71
CA ARG A 94 24.10 -3.89 -6.46
C ARG A 94 22.76 -3.17 -6.68
N ILE A 95 22.55 -2.01 -6.07
CA ILE A 95 21.33 -1.21 -6.24
C ILE A 95 21.11 -0.86 -7.71
N THR A 96 22.15 -0.32 -8.36
CA THR A 96 22.09 0.07 -9.78
C THR A 96 21.81 -1.13 -10.68
N SER A 97 22.39 -2.31 -10.40
CA SER A 97 22.11 -3.54 -11.14
C SER A 97 20.63 -3.92 -11.07
N LEU A 98 20.07 -3.93 -9.86
CA LEU A 98 18.68 -4.31 -9.63
C LEU A 98 17.72 -3.30 -10.28
N GLN A 99 18.04 -2.00 -10.25
CA GLN A 99 17.27 -0.97 -10.95
C GLN A 99 17.29 -1.22 -12.47
N ASN A 100 18.47 -1.41 -13.06
CA ASN A 100 18.60 -1.66 -14.51
C ASN A 100 17.86 -2.94 -14.92
N LYS A 101 17.95 -4.03 -14.14
CA LYS A 101 17.21 -5.28 -14.39
C LYS A 101 15.70 -5.08 -14.32
N GLY A 102 15.22 -4.37 -13.30
CA GLY A 102 13.81 -4.05 -13.16
C GLY A 102 13.29 -3.25 -14.36
N ASN A 103 14.03 -2.24 -14.78
CA ASN A 103 13.70 -1.41 -15.94
C ASN A 103 13.69 -2.24 -17.23
N HIS A 104 14.70 -3.09 -17.45
CA HIS A 104 14.76 -3.98 -18.61
C HIS A 104 13.57 -4.94 -18.69
N LEU A 105 13.16 -5.53 -17.56
CA LEU A 105 11.99 -6.41 -17.52
C LEU A 105 10.69 -5.64 -17.80
N ARG A 106 10.57 -4.41 -17.29
CA ARG A 106 9.41 -3.54 -17.57
C ARG A 106 9.36 -3.11 -19.03
N GLU A 107 10.52 -2.85 -19.64
CA GLU A 107 10.62 -2.55 -21.07
C GLU A 107 10.20 -3.73 -21.93
N LYS A 108 10.68 -4.93 -21.61
CA LYS A 108 10.40 -6.14 -22.39
C LYS A 108 8.98 -6.68 -22.24
N HIS A 109 8.40 -6.57 -21.04
CA HIS A 109 7.15 -7.26 -20.68
C HIS A 109 6.01 -6.34 -20.20
N GLY A 110 6.26 -5.03 -20.15
CA GLY A 110 5.31 -4.02 -19.67
C GLY A 110 5.59 -3.54 -18.25
N SER A 111 5.22 -2.29 -17.96
CA SER A 111 5.55 -1.61 -16.70
C SER A 111 4.96 -2.24 -15.43
N ASP A 112 4.01 -3.16 -15.56
CA ASP A 112 3.36 -3.90 -14.47
C ASP A 112 3.97 -5.29 -14.22
N TYR A 113 4.99 -5.68 -14.98
CA TYR A 113 5.52 -7.05 -14.98
C TYR A 113 6.04 -7.52 -13.62
N LEU A 114 6.70 -6.66 -12.86
CA LEU A 114 7.20 -7.02 -11.52
C LEU A 114 6.05 -7.32 -10.54
N ALA A 115 4.92 -6.63 -10.68
CA ALA A 115 3.72 -6.95 -9.91
C ALA A 115 3.12 -8.30 -10.34
N LYS A 116 3.13 -8.65 -11.63
CA LYS A 116 2.73 -10.00 -12.11
C LYS A 116 3.57 -11.10 -11.45
N LEU A 117 4.89 -10.91 -11.34
CA LEU A 117 5.78 -11.85 -10.64
C LEU A 117 5.43 -11.99 -9.16
N ALA A 118 5.18 -10.87 -8.47
CA ALA A 118 4.76 -10.87 -7.07
C ALA A 118 3.41 -11.56 -6.87
N ILE A 119 2.42 -11.31 -7.75
CA ILE A 119 1.10 -11.98 -7.72
C ILE A 119 1.23 -13.48 -7.95
N LYS A 120 2.08 -13.90 -8.90
CA LYS A 120 2.40 -15.32 -9.11
C LYS A 120 2.98 -15.94 -7.84
N ARG A 121 3.90 -15.23 -7.16
CA ARG A 121 4.48 -15.68 -5.89
C ARG A 121 3.43 -15.82 -4.79
N ILE A 122 2.49 -14.87 -4.67
CA ILE A 122 1.36 -14.96 -3.74
C ILE A 122 0.53 -16.21 -4.00
N SER A 123 0.20 -16.50 -5.27
CA SER A 123 -0.58 -17.70 -5.64
C SER A 123 0.14 -19.00 -5.27
N THR A 124 1.46 -19.07 -5.48
CA THR A 124 2.28 -20.22 -5.08
C THR A 124 2.30 -20.39 -3.55
N GLU A 125 2.51 -19.29 -2.81
CA GLU A 125 2.54 -19.30 -1.35
C GLU A 125 1.19 -19.66 -0.74
N ARG A 126 0.09 -19.15 -1.31
CA ARG A 126 -1.28 -19.53 -0.95
C ARG A 126 -1.48 -21.03 -1.10
N SER A 127 -1.10 -21.60 -2.25
CA SER A 127 -1.22 -23.03 -2.51
C SER A 127 -0.41 -23.88 -1.53
N ARG A 128 0.79 -23.41 -1.16
CA ARG A 128 1.65 -24.05 -0.15
C ARG A 128 0.97 -24.07 1.22
N ILE A 129 0.49 -22.92 1.68
CA ILE A 129 -0.15 -22.80 3.00
C ILE A 129 -1.43 -23.63 3.09
N ILE A 130 -2.24 -23.67 2.04
CA ILE A 130 -3.43 -24.54 1.98
C ILE A 130 -3.07 -26.02 2.11
N ARG A 131 -1.95 -26.45 1.51
CA ARG A 131 -1.50 -27.85 1.60
C ARG A 131 -1.02 -28.18 3.01
N GLU A 132 -0.20 -27.31 3.61
CA GLU A 132 0.25 -27.44 5.00
C GLU A 132 -0.94 -27.55 5.97
N GLU A 133 -1.99 -26.72 5.80
CA GLU A 133 -3.19 -26.77 6.66
C GLU A 133 -4.04 -28.04 6.48
N LYS A 134 -4.00 -28.68 5.29
CA LYS A 134 -4.79 -29.89 5.01
C LYS A 134 -4.11 -31.16 5.51
N GLU A 135 -2.79 -31.19 5.63
CA GLU A 135 -2.08 -32.34 6.22
C GLU A 135 -2.40 -32.50 7.72
N ASP A 136 -2.78 -31.42 8.41
CA ASP A 136 -3.22 -31.44 9.81
C ASP A 136 -4.70 -31.84 10.00
N ILE A 137 -5.50 -31.93 8.92
CA ILE A 137 -6.94 -32.22 8.98
C ILE A 137 -7.27 -33.36 7.99
N ILE A 138 -7.29 -34.59 8.48
CA ILE A 138 -7.91 -35.71 7.78
C ILE A 138 -9.42 -35.41 7.66
N ASN A 139 -9.93 -35.38 6.43
CA ASN A 139 -11.33 -35.18 6.02
C ASN A 139 -11.88 -33.75 6.09
N ASP A 140 -11.70 -32.98 5.01
CA ASP A 140 -12.85 -32.36 4.33
C ASP A 140 -12.43 -31.83 2.95
N ALA A 141 -12.81 -32.59 1.92
CA ALA A 141 -12.45 -32.34 0.54
C ALA A 141 -13.47 -31.43 -0.16
N GLU A 142 -13.70 -30.20 0.31
CA GLU A 142 -14.54 -29.28 -0.48
C GLU A 142 -14.37 -27.76 -0.26
N GLN A 143 -13.34 -27.31 0.45
CA GLN A 143 -13.09 -25.86 0.60
C GLN A 143 -11.66 -25.50 0.21
N ASN A 144 -11.50 -24.86 -0.96
CA ASN A 144 -10.27 -24.18 -1.39
C ASN A 144 -10.10 -22.83 -0.68
N LYS A 145 -10.31 -22.81 0.65
CA LYS A 145 -10.16 -21.61 1.48
C LYS A 145 -9.27 -21.93 2.67
N THR A 146 -8.34 -21.02 2.95
CA THR A 146 -7.51 -21.04 4.14
C THR A 146 -8.43 -20.74 5.33
N LYS A 147 -8.28 -21.47 6.44
CA LYS A 147 -8.96 -21.09 7.70
C LYS A 147 -8.15 -20.01 8.43
N CYS A 148 -6.85 -19.95 8.21
CA CYS A 148 -5.97 -18.94 8.80
C CYS A 148 -6.07 -17.59 8.07
N ARG A 149 -5.96 -16.48 8.82
CA ARG A 149 -5.82 -15.15 8.24
C ARG A 149 -4.38 -14.97 7.73
N ILE A 150 -4.21 -14.59 6.47
CA ILE A 150 -2.88 -14.45 5.85
C ILE A 150 -2.63 -13.01 5.45
N ALA A 151 -1.47 -12.47 5.80
CA ALA A 151 -1.04 -11.15 5.38
C ALA A 151 0.20 -11.26 4.49
N TYR A 152 0.08 -10.86 3.23
CA TYR A 152 1.19 -10.81 2.27
C TYR A 152 1.81 -9.42 2.31
N ILE A 153 3.09 -9.32 2.69
CA ILE A 153 3.85 -8.07 2.75
C ILE A 153 4.81 -8.00 1.56
N ILE A 154 4.68 -6.97 0.72
CA ILE A 154 5.40 -6.85 -0.56
C ILE A 154 6.42 -5.70 -0.53
N ASP A 155 7.71 -6.02 -0.68
CA ASP A 155 8.82 -5.07 -0.71
C ASP A 155 9.52 -5.04 -2.09
N GLN A 156 9.42 -4.01 -2.91
CA GLN A 156 8.57 -2.81 -2.82
C GLN A 156 8.05 -2.51 -4.22
N LEU A 157 6.90 -1.86 -4.31
CA LEU A 157 6.41 -1.33 -5.59
C LEU A 157 7.03 0.04 -5.85
N LYS A 158 7.45 0.24 -7.10
CA LYS A 158 8.23 1.41 -7.53
C LYS A 158 7.67 2.07 -8.79
N HIS A 159 6.63 1.48 -9.38
CA HIS A 159 5.98 2.02 -10.57
C HIS A 159 4.44 2.07 -10.41
N PRO A 160 3.74 3.13 -10.86
CA PRO A 160 2.29 3.25 -10.74
C PRO A 160 1.50 2.07 -11.33
N SER A 161 1.92 1.55 -12.49
CA SER A 161 1.27 0.40 -13.15
C SER A 161 1.27 -0.86 -12.27
N GLU A 162 2.29 -1.04 -11.43
CA GLU A 162 2.35 -2.15 -10.48
C GLU A 162 1.25 -2.04 -9.42
N VAL A 163 1.06 -0.83 -8.87
CA VAL A 163 0.00 -0.51 -7.90
C VAL A 163 -1.39 -0.69 -8.52
N PHE A 164 -1.59 -0.21 -9.76
CA PHE A 164 -2.85 -0.36 -10.46
C PHE A 164 -3.18 -1.83 -10.72
N LEU A 165 -2.20 -2.66 -11.08
CA LEU A 165 -2.41 -4.10 -11.24
C LEU A 165 -2.82 -4.75 -9.92
N PHE A 166 -2.17 -4.41 -8.80
CA PHE A 166 -2.56 -4.92 -7.48
C PHE A 166 -3.99 -4.51 -7.09
N ARG A 167 -4.37 -3.26 -7.37
CA ARG A 167 -5.74 -2.78 -7.16
C ARG A 167 -6.76 -3.45 -8.07
N LEU A 168 -6.38 -3.82 -9.29
CA LEU A 168 -7.24 -4.57 -10.21
C LEU A 168 -7.46 -6.01 -9.72
N VAL A 169 -6.40 -6.67 -9.26
CA VAL A 169 -6.44 -8.09 -8.84
C VAL A 169 -7.01 -8.26 -7.43
N TYR A 170 -6.75 -7.30 -6.53
CA TYR A 170 -7.15 -7.34 -5.11
C TYR A 170 -7.85 -6.04 -4.68
N PRO A 171 -9.02 -5.70 -5.27
CA PRO A 171 -9.63 -4.37 -5.13
C PRO A 171 -9.94 -3.97 -3.68
N GLN A 172 -10.47 -4.89 -2.88
CA GLN A 172 -10.81 -4.62 -1.48
C GLN A 172 -9.69 -4.95 -0.49
N ASN A 173 -8.77 -5.84 -0.87
CA ASN A 173 -7.80 -6.44 0.06
C ASN A 173 -6.37 -5.92 -0.09
N PHE A 174 -6.11 -5.07 -1.09
CA PHE A 174 -4.83 -4.42 -1.28
C PHE A 174 -4.75 -3.06 -0.59
N TYR A 175 -3.62 -2.84 0.08
CA TYR A 175 -3.22 -1.58 0.69
C TYR A 175 -1.77 -1.25 0.33
N LEU A 176 -1.52 -0.01 -0.06
CA LEU A 176 -0.19 0.54 -0.29
C LEU A 176 0.19 1.48 0.86
N LEU A 177 1.31 1.19 1.53
CA LEU A 177 1.89 2.08 2.53
C LEU A 177 3.12 2.78 1.96
N THR A 178 3.16 4.10 2.12
CA THR A 178 4.33 4.89 1.76
C THR A 178 5.12 5.35 2.98
N ILE A 179 6.41 5.05 2.98
CA ILE A 179 7.33 5.50 4.01
C ILE A 179 8.01 6.78 3.53
N ILE A 180 7.81 7.85 4.29
CA ILE A 180 8.36 9.17 4.01
C ILE A 180 9.57 9.42 4.91
N ARG A 181 10.72 9.71 4.26
CA ARG A 181 11.97 10.17 4.87
C ARG A 181 12.46 11.38 4.07
N THR A 182 13.09 12.34 4.74
CA THR A 182 13.70 13.48 4.04
C THR A 182 14.88 13.00 3.20
N GLU A 183 15.21 13.71 2.12
CA GLU A 183 16.38 13.36 1.30
C GLU A 183 17.68 13.37 2.10
N LYS A 184 17.85 14.33 3.03
CA LYS A 184 19.00 14.40 3.92
C LYS A 184 19.16 13.13 4.76
N GLU A 185 18.08 12.67 5.40
CA GLU A 185 18.10 11.44 6.19
C GLU A 185 18.35 10.19 5.34
N ARG A 186 17.84 10.16 4.09
CA ARG A 186 18.12 9.05 3.16
C ARG A 186 19.58 9.04 2.73
N ARG A 187 20.18 10.21 2.50
CA ARG A 187 21.61 10.35 2.16
C ARG A 187 22.49 9.81 3.29
N ILE A 188 22.26 10.26 4.53
CA ILE A 188 22.98 9.76 5.72
C ILE A 188 22.90 8.23 5.81
N HIS A 189 21.70 7.66 5.65
CA HIS A 189 21.54 6.20 5.73
C HIS A 189 22.26 5.45 4.59
N LEU A 190 22.36 6.04 3.40
CA LEU A 190 23.10 5.45 2.29
C LEU A 190 24.62 5.57 2.49
N GLU A 191 25.09 6.65 3.14
CA GLU A 191 26.49 6.81 3.56
C GLU A 191 26.89 5.78 4.61
N GLU A 192 26.02 5.47 5.58
CA GLU A 192 26.21 4.39 6.57
C GLU A 192 26.41 3.02 5.90
N LYS A 193 25.83 2.83 4.71
CA LYS A 193 26.02 1.63 3.87
C LYS A 193 27.31 1.65 3.05
N ARG A 194 28.22 2.60 3.31
CA ARG A 194 29.51 2.78 2.63
C ARG A 194 29.38 3.05 1.13
N ILE A 195 28.30 3.72 0.73
CA ILE A 195 28.13 4.22 -0.64
C ILE A 195 28.82 5.59 -0.75
N GLN A 196 29.59 5.81 -1.81
CA GLN A 196 30.22 7.11 -2.10
C GLN A 196 29.17 8.18 -2.40
N SER A 197 29.35 9.38 -1.85
CA SER A 197 28.38 10.48 -1.93
C SER A 197 27.98 10.83 -3.37
N GLU A 198 28.90 10.78 -4.33
CA GLU A 198 28.61 11.04 -5.75
C GLU A 198 27.61 10.03 -6.33
N LYS A 199 27.73 8.75 -5.95
CA LYS A 199 26.80 7.69 -6.38
C LYS A 199 25.44 7.80 -5.68
N ILE A 200 25.39 8.36 -4.47
CA ILE A 200 24.13 8.48 -3.70
C ILE A 200 23.15 9.39 -4.42
N ASP A 201 23.62 10.56 -4.88
CA ASP A 201 22.76 11.53 -5.55
C ASP A 201 22.18 10.97 -6.84
N ASP A 202 22.98 10.22 -7.61
CA ASP A 202 22.51 9.51 -8.81
C ASP A 202 21.47 8.44 -8.49
N ILE A 203 21.71 7.62 -7.46
CA ILE A 203 20.77 6.58 -7.02
C ILE A 203 19.45 7.19 -6.56
N ILE A 204 19.49 8.26 -5.77
CA ILE A 204 18.29 8.97 -5.28
C ILE A 204 17.52 9.60 -6.45
N ARG A 205 18.22 10.27 -7.37
CA ARG A 205 17.62 10.93 -8.52
C ARG A 205 16.94 9.92 -9.43
N ARG A 206 17.61 8.79 -9.74
CA ARG A 206 17.04 7.72 -10.56
C ARG A 206 15.83 7.09 -9.88
N ASP A 207 15.91 6.74 -8.59
CA ASP A 207 14.78 6.12 -7.88
C ASP A 207 13.54 7.03 -7.85
N ARG A 208 13.71 8.35 -7.70
CA ARG A 208 12.61 9.31 -7.65
C ARG A 208 11.77 9.32 -8.95
N LYS A 209 12.42 9.57 -10.09
CA LYS A 209 11.76 9.78 -11.39
C LYS A 209 12.77 9.62 -12.54
N GLU A 210 12.79 8.46 -13.15
CA GLU A 210 13.54 8.26 -14.40
C GLU A 210 12.80 8.88 -15.60
N LYS A 211 13.57 9.20 -16.65
CA LYS A 211 13.02 9.76 -17.90
C LYS A 211 12.17 8.73 -18.64
N ASP A 212 12.62 7.48 -18.62
CA ASP A 212 11.94 6.39 -19.32
C ASP A 212 10.61 6.05 -18.66
N LYS A 213 9.59 5.80 -19.49
CA LYS A 213 8.24 5.43 -19.02
C LYS A 213 8.23 4.12 -18.24
N THR A 214 9.24 3.26 -18.45
CA THR A 214 9.41 1.97 -17.78
C THR A 214 10.44 2.02 -16.65
N GLY A 215 11.07 3.18 -16.43
CA GLY A 215 12.04 3.38 -15.35
C GLY A 215 11.37 3.50 -13.98
N GLN A 216 12.16 3.76 -12.93
CA GLN A 216 11.62 3.96 -11.59
C GLN A 216 10.79 5.26 -11.52
N GLN A 217 9.64 5.20 -10.85
CA GLN A 217 8.68 6.29 -10.72
C GLN A 217 8.16 6.37 -9.27
N VAL A 218 9.07 6.35 -8.29
CA VAL A 218 8.69 6.30 -6.86
C VAL A 218 7.86 7.50 -6.45
N GLU A 219 8.19 8.70 -6.94
CA GLU A 219 7.42 9.91 -6.62
C GLU A 219 5.94 9.76 -7.01
N LYS A 220 5.67 9.24 -8.22
CA LYS A 220 4.30 8.98 -8.68
C LYS A 220 3.64 7.80 -7.97
N THR A 221 4.44 6.80 -7.57
CA THR A 221 3.93 5.61 -6.88
C THR A 221 3.55 5.93 -5.44
N ALA A 222 4.38 6.73 -4.77
CA ALA A 222 4.21 7.12 -3.38
C ALA A 222 2.90 7.88 -3.14
N VAL A 223 2.51 8.77 -4.05
CA VAL A 223 1.25 9.52 -3.93
C VAL A 223 0.00 8.66 -4.08
N LEU A 224 0.12 7.41 -4.58
CA LEU A 224 -0.99 6.47 -4.67
C LEU A 224 -1.25 5.73 -3.36
N ALA A 225 -0.46 5.93 -2.31
CA ALA A 225 -0.57 5.20 -1.06
C ALA A 225 -1.89 5.46 -0.34
N ASP A 226 -2.39 4.41 0.31
CA ASP A 226 -3.56 4.46 1.17
C ASP A 226 -3.18 4.92 2.59
N TYR A 227 -1.92 4.71 3.01
CA TYR A 227 -1.44 5.17 4.30
C TYR A 227 0.01 5.67 4.19
N PHE A 228 0.28 6.84 4.79
CA PHE A 228 1.60 7.45 4.78
C PHE A 228 2.20 7.39 6.16
N ILE A 229 3.47 6.98 6.26
CA ILE A 229 4.16 6.85 7.54
C ILE A 229 5.43 7.66 7.47
N ARG A 230 5.52 8.64 8.35
CA ARG A 230 6.69 9.50 8.45
C ARG A 230 7.72 8.82 9.35
N ASN A 231 8.83 8.40 8.77
CA ASN A 231 9.96 7.83 9.50
C ASN A 231 10.97 8.97 9.76
N GLN A 232 10.78 9.71 10.84
CA GLN A 232 11.77 10.68 11.32
C GLN A 232 12.78 9.98 12.24
N HIS A 233 14.04 10.40 12.17
CA HIS A 233 15.08 9.93 13.10
C HIS A 233 14.60 10.04 14.57
N ASP A 234 15.00 9.09 15.41
CA ASP A 234 14.78 9.08 16.88
C ASP A 234 13.38 8.70 17.40
N HIS A 235 12.50 8.18 16.53
CA HIS A 235 11.12 7.89 16.89
C HIS A 235 10.65 6.47 16.51
N ALA A 236 11.45 5.43 16.79
CA ALA A 236 11.02 4.03 16.58
C ALA A 236 9.66 3.71 17.26
N ARG A 237 9.41 4.29 18.45
CA ARG A 237 8.10 4.19 19.14
C ARG A 237 6.95 4.78 18.32
N ASN A 238 7.21 5.75 17.45
CA ASN A 238 6.20 6.39 16.63
C ASN A 238 5.82 5.50 15.43
N ILE A 239 6.80 4.81 14.82
CA ILE A 239 6.53 3.87 13.72
C ILE A 239 5.58 2.76 14.17
N ASN A 240 5.82 2.16 15.34
CA ASN A 240 4.95 1.11 15.88
C ASN A 240 3.52 1.63 16.10
N LYS A 241 3.36 2.84 16.66
CA LYS A 241 2.04 3.46 16.87
C LYS A 241 1.29 3.70 15.56
N GLU A 242 1.99 4.15 14.52
CA GLU A 242 1.40 4.37 13.20
C GLU A 242 0.97 3.05 12.54
N ILE A 243 1.80 2.01 12.66
CA ILE A 243 1.48 0.67 12.16
C ILE A 243 0.29 0.09 12.92
N ASP A 244 0.27 0.17 14.24
CA ASP A 244 -0.84 -0.33 15.06
C ASP A 244 -2.13 0.42 14.75
N ARG A 245 -2.06 1.74 14.53
CA ARG A 245 -3.22 2.53 14.06
C ARG A 245 -3.68 2.04 12.71
N PHE A 246 -2.78 1.84 11.75
CA PHE A 246 -3.13 1.32 10.43
C PHE A 246 -3.81 -0.05 10.53
N VAL A 247 -3.23 -1.00 11.27
CA VAL A 247 -3.81 -2.34 11.49
C VAL A 247 -5.18 -2.26 12.16
N LYS A 248 -5.37 -1.37 13.15
CA LYS A 248 -6.68 -1.14 13.76
C LYS A 248 -7.70 -0.56 12.77
N LEU A 249 -7.28 0.37 11.90
CA LEU A 249 -8.15 1.02 10.92
C LEU A 249 -8.65 0.04 9.85
N ILE A 250 -7.78 -0.82 9.32
CA ILE A 250 -8.19 -1.87 8.36
C ILE A 250 -9.18 -2.87 8.97
N HIS A 251 -9.19 -3.02 10.30
CA HIS A 251 -10.11 -3.87 11.04
C HIS A 251 -11.37 -3.15 11.53
N GLY A 252 -11.53 -1.87 11.21
CA GLY A 252 -12.71 -1.09 11.61
C GLY A 252 -12.82 -0.92 13.13
N ALA A 253 -11.69 -0.84 13.84
CA ALA A 253 -11.73 -0.63 15.28
C ALA A 253 -12.45 0.68 15.64
N GLU A 254 -13.39 0.58 16.59
CA GLU A 254 -14.23 1.69 17.03
C GLU A 254 -13.45 2.74 17.83
N GLY A 255 -14.00 3.95 17.92
CA GLY A 255 -13.43 5.03 18.75
C GLY A 255 -12.20 5.73 18.17
N MET A 256 -11.81 5.44 16.93
CA MET A 256 -10.74 6.15 16.24
C MET A 256 -11.30 7.22 15.31
N SER A 257 -11.20 8.48 15.72
CA SER A 257 -11.49 9.62 14.84
C SER A 257 -10.33 9.91 13.88
N PRO A 258 -10.62 10.53 12.71
CA PRO A 258 -9.59 11.05 11.83
C PRO A 258 -8.73 12.12 12.53
N ARG A 259 -7.42 12.06 12.33
CA ARG A 259 -6.46 13.07 12.79
C ARG A 259 -6.61 14.36 11.97
N ARG A 260 -6.07 15.46 12.49
CA ARG A 260 -6.10 16.78 11.82
C ARG A 260 -5.46 16.73 10.43
N ASP A 261 -4.30 16.11 10.32
CA ASP A 261 -3.60 15.93 9.04
C ASP A 261 -4.34 14.96 8.10
N GLU A 262 -5.11 14.02 8.66
CA GLU A 262 -5.96 13.14 7.87
C GLU A 262 -7.14 13.86 7.25
N LYS A 263 -7.80 14.70 8.05
CA LYS A 263 -8.86 15.58 7.58
C LYS A 263 -8.35 16.55 6.51
N ALA A 264 -7.22 17.21 6.75
CA ALA A 264 -6.61 18.15 5.81
C ALA A 264 -6.23 17.49 4.48
N MET A 265 -5.58 16.32 4.52
CA MET A 265 -5.20 15.58 3.31
C MET A 265 -6.41 15.11 2.51
N MET A 266 -7.46 14.63 3.18
CA MET A 266 -8.71 14.25 2.51
C MET A 266 -9.38 15.47 1.85
N THR A 267 -9.41 16.62 2.53
CA THR A 267 -9.93 17.87 1.95
C THR A 267 -9.14 18.30 0.71
N ALA A 268 -7.80 18.24 0.77
CA ALA A 268 -6.95 18.54 -0.38
C ALA A 268 -7.21 17.56 -1.54
N TYR A 269 -7.40 16.27 -1.25
CA TYR A 269 -7.76 15.28 -2.26
C TYR A 269 -9.12 15.58 -2.90
N PHE A 270 -10.15 15.91 -2.13
CA PHE A 270 -11.44 16.29 -2.71
C PHE A 270 -11.37 17.55 -3.57
N ALA A 271 -10.55 18.53 -3.17
CA ALA A 271 -10.29 19.71 -3.99
C ALA A 271 -9.61 19.34 -5.33
N SER A 272 -8.69 18.36 -5.33
CA SER A 272 -8.00 17.93 -6.54
C SER A 272 -8.93 17.28 -7.58
N LEU A 273 -9.96 16.56 -7.12
CA LEU A 273 -10.95 15.92 -7.98
C LEU A 273 -11.79 16.92 -8.80
N GLN A 274 -11.84 18.18 -8.38
CA GLN A 274 -12.53 19.24 -9.11
C GLN A 274 -11.70 19.82 -10.26
N SER A 275 -10.42 19.43 -10.39
CA SER A 275 -9.53 19.90 -11.45
C SER A 275 -9.88 19.27 -12.79
N ALA A 276 -10.02 20.09 -13.83
CA ALA A 276 -10.20 19.61 -15.21
C ALA A 276 -8.88 19.29 -15.92
N CYS A 277 -7.73 19.47 -15.25
CA CYS A 277 -6.43 19.25 -15.86
C CYS A 277 -6.13 17.75 -16.05
N LEU A 278 -6.08 17.31 -17.31
CA LEU A 278 -5.79 15.91 -17.68
C LEU A 278 -4.37 15.44 -17.31
N SER A 279 -3.42 16.37 -17.14
CA SER A 279 -2.02 16.02 -16.90
C SER A 279 -1.69 15.81 -15.42
N ARG A 280 -2.31 16.59 -14.51
CA ARG A 280 -2.11 16.50 -13.06
C ARG A 280 -3.38 16.96 -12.34
N GLN A 281 -3.79 16.19 -11.33
CA GLN A 281 -4.85 16.56 -10.40
C GLN A 281 -4.23 16.81 -9.02
N VAL A 282 -4.04 18.08 -8.71
CA VAL A 282 -3.38 18.58 -7.50
C VAL A 282 -4.38 19.44 -6.75
N GLY A 283 -4.55 19.15 -5.47
CA GLY A 283 -5.38 19.93 -4.57
C GLY A 283 -4.59 20.31 -3.32
N ALA A 284 -5.05 21.37 -2.67
CA ALA A 284 -4.46 21.93 -1.47
C ALA A 284 -5.56 22.26 -0.47
N ALA A 285 -5.24 22.15 0.80
CA ALA A 285 -6.08 22.61 1.91
C ALA A 285 -5.19 23.29 2.94
N ILE A 286 -5.62 24.47 3.40
CA ILE A 286 -4.99 25.18 4.50
C ILE A 286 -5.90 25.01 5.72
N THR A 287 -5.32 24.62 6.85
CA THR A 287 -6.05 24.45 8.10
C THR A 287 -5.44 25.29 9.21
N ASP A 288 -6.25 25.67 10.20
CA ASP A 288 -5.75 26.21 11.46
C ASP A 288 -5.09 25.12 12.33
N GLU A 289 -4.57 25.51 13.49
CA GLU A 289 -3.95 24.58 14.45
C GLU A 289 -4.93 23.53 14.96
N ASP A 290 -6.23 23.82 15.01
CA ASP A 290 -7.29 22.92 15.45
C ASP A 290 -7.73 21.92 14.36
N GLY A 291 -7.29 22.11 13.11
CA GLY A 291 -7.66 21.30 11.96
C GLY A 291 -8.97 21.73 11.29
N ARG A 292 -9.42 22.97 11.51
CA ARG A 292 -10.51 23.59 10.75
C ARG A 292 -9.98 24.03 9.39
N VAL A 293 -10.73 23.78 8.32
CA VAL A 293 -10.34 24.17 6.96
C VAL A 293 -10.57 25.67 6.80
N LEU A 294 -9.49 26.41 6.52
CA LEU A 294 -9.51 27.85 6.25
C LEU A 294 -9.74 28.13 4.77
N SER A 295 -9.08 27.36 3.90
CA SER A 295 -9.25 27.47 2.45
C SER A 295 -8.84 26.18 1.75
N THR A 296 -9.31 26.03 0.52
CA THR A 296 -8.93 24.95 -0.39
C THR A 296 -8.54 25.53 -1.75
N GLY A 297 -7.77 24.78 -2.52
CA GLY A 297 -7.36 25.16 -3.86
C GLY A 297 -7.04 23.95 -4.71
N ARG A 298 -6.95 24.15 -6.02
CA ARG A 298 -6.58 23.12 -7.00
C ARG A 298 -5.86 23.74 -8.17
N ASN A 299 -5.12 22.92 -8.92
CA ASN A 299 -4.66 23.36 -10.23
C ASN A 299 -5.84 23.31 -11.22
N ASP A 300 -5.88 24.20 -12.20
CA ASP A 300 -6.84 24.13 -13.29
C ASP A 300 -6.20 24.55 -14.62
N VAL A 301 -6.90 24.31 -15.73
CA VAL A 301 -6.49 24.80 -17.05
C VAL A 301 -6.79 26.29 -17.19
N PRO A 302 -6.01 27.05 -17.98
CA PRO A 302 -6.32 28.44 -18.26
C PRO A 302 -7.73 28.57 -18.86
N GLU A 303 -8.53 29.48 -18.33
CA GLU A 303 -9.91 29.73 -18.79
C GLU A 303 -9.95 30.29 -20.22
N TYR A 304 -8.88 31.00 -20.62
CA TYR A 304 -8.75 31.59 -21.96
C TYR A 304 -7.49 31.06 -22.66
N PRO A 305 -7.56 30.72 -23.97
CA PRO A 305 -6.37 30.43 -24.75
C PRO A 305 -5.47 31.68 -24.77
N ALA A 306 -4.16 31.47 -24.70
CA ALA A 306 -3.21 32.57 -24.86
C ALA A 306 -3.46 33.24 -26.22
N VAL A 307 -3.96 34.47 -26.18
CA VAL A 307 -4.08 35.29 -27.39
C VAL A 307 -2.64 35.53 -27.85
N SER A 308 -2.30 35.02 -29.04
CA SER A 308 -1.01 35.29 -29.67
C SER A 308 -0.88 36.79 -29.86
N ALA A 309 0.06 37.40 -29.13
CA ALA A 309 0.46 38.79 -29.30
C ALA A 309 1.23 38.99 -30.61
#